data_AF-A0A836RFF1-F1
#
_entry.id   AF-A0A836RFF1-F1
#
_cell.length_a   1.000
_cell.length_b   1.000
_cell.length_c   1.000
_cell.angle_alpha   90.00
_cell.angle_beta   90.00
_cell.angle_gamma   90.00
#
_symmetry.space_group_name_H-M   'P 1'
#
loop_
_entity.id
_entity.type
_entity.pdbx_description
1 polymer ?
#
loop_
_entity_poly.entity_id
_entity_poly.type
_entity_poly.pdbx_seq_one_letter_code
_entity_poly.pdbx_strand_id
1 'polypeptide(L)'
;MHRQVADLNIRSNIPLPPPALMLHEIPRSEAQEEFVAETRDAVRRILRHQDDRLLLIIGPCSIHDVRAGQEYAERLGNLADRVREKLLLVMRCYFEKPRTSLGWKGLIIDPHLDGSHDIPEGLRLARRFLRAVIDLGVPTATELLDPITPQYVADLICWSAIGARTTESQTHRQMASGLS
;
A
#
# COMPACT_ATOMS: atom_id res chain seq x y z
N MET A 1 -22.07 34.58 26.44
CA MET A 1 -20.82 34.46 25.66
C MET A 1 -20.66 32.98 25.29
N HIS A 2 -20.71 32.61 24.01
CA HIS A 2 -20.51 31.21 23.63
C HIS A 2 -19.02 30.88 23.70
N ARG A 3 -18.66 29.86 24.49
CA ARG A 3 -17.30 29.33 24.55
C ARG A 3 -17.10 28.36 23.39
N GLN A 4 -16.07 28.56 22.58
CA GLN A 4 -15.68 27.58 21.57
C GLN A 4 -15.20 26.31 22.28
N VAL A 5 -15.76 25.16 21.89
CA VAL A 5 -15.45 23.84 22.46
C VAL A 5 -14.97 22.84 21.40
N ALA A 6 -14.98 23.23 20.12
CA ALA A 6 -14.57 22.40 18.99
C ALA A 6 -13.35 23.01 18.28
N ASP A 7 -12.53 22.15 17.69
CA ASP A 7 -11.38 22.48 16.84
C ASP A 7 -10.30 23.37 17.48
N LEU A 8 -10.22 23.38 18.81
CA LEU A 8 -9.30 24.22 19.57
C LEU A 8 -7.81 24.01 19.23
N ASN A 9 -7.45 22.80 18.78
CA ASN A 9 -6.09 22.40 18.42
C ASN A 9 -5.96 21.98 16.94
N ILE A 10 -6.91 22.38 16.09
CA ILE A 10 -6.91 22.04 14.66
C ILE A 10 -6.38 23.22 13.85
N ARG A 11 -5.25 23.03 13.18
CA ARG A 11 -4.67 24.05 12.29
C ARG A 11 -5.50 24.21 11.02
N SER A 12 -5.94 23.11 10.44
CA SER A 12 -6.72 23.06 9.20
C SER A 12 -7.42 21.71 9.08
N ASN A 13 -8.59 21.70 8.46
CA ASN A 13 -9.30 20.48 8.07
C ASN A 13 -9.64 20.60 6.58
N ILE A 14 -9.07 19.71 5.77
CA ILE A 14 -9.21 19.72 4.31
C ILE A 14 -9.88 18.40 3.92
N PRO A 15 -11.01 18.42 3.21
CA PRO A 15 -11.68 17.21 2.78
C PRO A 15 -10.82 16.46 1.75
N LEU A 16 -10.73 15.13 1.91
CA LEU A 16 -10.12 14.27 0.91
C LEU A 16 -11.13 13.92 -0.20
N PRO A 17 -10.68 13.72 -1.44
CA PRO A 17 -11.53 13.18 -2.50
C PRO A 17 -12.13 11.85 -2.07
N PRO A 18 -13.42 11.56 -2.34
CA PRO A 18 -14.00 10.27 -2.01
C PRO A 18 -13.25 9.12 -2.69
N PRO A 19 -13.09 7.94 -2.04
CA PRO A 19 -12.45 6.78 -2.66
C PRO A 19 -13.06 6.41 -4.01
N ALA A 20 -14.39 6.40 -4.11
CA ALA A 20 -15.11 6.09 -5.34
C ALA A 20 -14.70 7.00 -6.53
N LEU A 21 -14.42 8.28 -6.26
CA LEU A 21 -13.94 9.21 -7.29
C LEU A 21 -12.55 8.81 -7.77
N MET A 22 -11.62 8.51 -6.86
CA MET A 22 -10.27 8.09 -7.23
C MET A 22 -10.23 6.74 -7.94
N LEU A 23 -11.07 5.79 -7.52
CA LEU A 23 -11.19 4.50 -8.18
C LEU A 23 -11.75 4.65 -9.61
N HIS A 24 -12.62 5.64 -9.83
CA HIS A 24 -13.10 5.99 -11.16
C HIS A 24 -12.04 6.74 -12.01
N GLU A 25 -11.29 7.67 -11.41
CA GLU A 25 -10.21 8.41 -12.10
C GLU A 25 -9.05 7.48 -12.51
N ILE A 26 -8.72 6.51 -11.66
CA ILE A 26 -7.59 5.59 -11.83
C ILE A 26 -8.11 4.16 -11.65
N PRO A 27 -8.89 3.63 -12.60
CA PRO A 27 -9.46 2.28 -12.49
C PRO A 27 -8.36 1.24 -12.61
N ARG A 28 -8.52 0.11 -11.90
CA ARG A 28 -7.74 -1.08 -12.20
C ARG A 28 -8.25 -1.70 -13.51
N SER A 29 -7.38 -2.35 -14.27
CA SER A 29 -7.80 -3.15 -15.43
C SER A 29 -8.30 -4.53 -14.99
N GLU A 30 -9.00 -5.22 -15.88
CA GLU A 30 -9.42 -6.62 -15.68
C GLU A 30 -8.22 -7.55 -15.44
N ALA A 31 -7.14 -7.37 -16.21
CA ALA A 31 -5.89 -8.12 -16.02
C ALA A 31 -5.25 -7.87 -14.64
N GLN A 32 -5.29 -6.63 -14.15
CA GLN A 32 -4.81 -6.31 -12.80
C GLN A 32 -5.69 -6.96 -11.72
N GLU A 33 -7.00 -7.02 -11.94
CA GLU A 33 -7.95 -7.68 -11.03
C GLU A 33 -7.70 -9.18 -10.94
N GLU A 34 -7.60 -9.86 -12.09
CA GLU A 34 -7.31 -11.29 -12.17
C GLU A 34 -5.95 -11.60 -11.52
N PHE A 35 -4.91 -10.84 -11.85
CA PHE A 35 -3.59 -11.01 -11.27
C PHE A 35 -3.58 -10.89 -9.74
N VAL A 36 -4.27 -9.89 -9.17
CA VAL A 36 -4.37 -9.72 -7.72
C VAL A 36 -5.14 -10.89 -7.09
N ALA A 37 -6.24 -11.33 -7.70
CA ALA A 37 -7.03 -12.45 -7.21
C ALA A 37 -6.22 -13.75 -7.20
N GLU A 38 -5.59 -14.11 -8.31
CA GLU A 38 -4.74 -15.31 -8.44
C GLU A 38 -3.57 -15.29 -7.47
N THR A 39 -2.94 -14.13 -7.30
CA THR A 39 -1.82 -13.97 -6.37
C THR A 39 -2.27 -14.15 -4.92
N ARG A 40 -3.42 -13.57 -4.53
CA ARG A 40 -3.98 -13.78 -3.18
C ARG A 40 -4.29 -15.25 -2.95
N ASP A 41 -4.79 -15.97 -3.94
CA ASP A 41 -5.02 -17.41 -3.84
C ASP A 41 -3.71 -18.20 -3.73
N ALA A 42 -2.66 -17.82 -4.46
CA ALA A 42 -1.33 -18.41 -4.32
C ALA A 42 -0.76 -18.19 -2.91
N VAL A 43 -0.87 -16.97 -2.37
CA VAL A 43 -0.49 -16.66 -0.99
C VAL A 43 -1.27 -17.53 0.00
N ARG A 44 -2.60 -17.67 -0.17
CA ARG A 44 -3.43 -18.53 0.70
C ARG A 44 -3.00 -19.99 0.64
N ARG A 45 -2.66 -20.52 -0.54
CA ARG A 45 -2.16 -21.91 -0.68
C ARG A 45 -0.83 -22.10 0.04
N ILE A 46 0.12 -21.16 -0.10
CA ILE A 46 1.41 -21.20 0.61
C ILE A 46 1.20 -21.18 2.13
N LEU A 47 0.36 -20.26 2.64
CA LEU A 47 0.07 -20.16 4.07
C LEU A 47 -0.65 -21.40 4.64
N ARG A 48 -1.34 -22.17 3.79
CA ARG A 48 -1.99 -23.43 4.14
C ARG A 48 -1.13 -24.66 3.88
N HIS A 49 0.13 -24.49 3.49
CA HIS A 49 1.05 -25.58 3.12
C HIS A 49 0.52 -26.47 1.98
N GLN A 50 -0.22 -25.87 1.04
CA GLN A 50 -0.72 -26.52 -0.18
C GLN A 50 0.14 -26.20 -1.42
N ASP A 51 1.12 -25.32 -1.24
CA ASP A 51 2.11 -24.88 -2.22
C ASP A 51 3.44 -24.74 -1.46
N ASP A 52 4.46 -25.50 -1.86
CA ASP A 52 5.75 -25.61 -1.15
C ASP A 52 6.69 -24.43 -1.42
N ARG A 53 6.25 -23.44 -2.22
CA ARG A 53 7.04 -22.23 -2.48
C ARG A 53 7.13 -21.37 -1.23
N LEU A 54 8.27 -20.70 -1.08
CA LEU A 54 8.47 -19.69 -0.04
C LEU A 54 7.91 -18.33 -0.51
N LEU A 55 6.96 -17.78 0.26
CA LEU A 55 6.52 -16.39 0.11
C LEU A 55 7.63 -15.44 0.59
N LEU A 56 8.12 -14.57 -0.29
CA LEU A 56 9.17 -13.60 0.03
C LEU A 56 8.69 -12.17 -0.26
N ILE A 57 8.44 -11.42 0.80
CA ILE A 57 8.16 -9.98 0.72
C ILE A 57 9.48 -9.21 0.70
N ILE A 58 9.82 -8.58 -0.42
CA ILE A 58 11.13 -7.93 -0.62
C ILE A 58 11.00 -6.61 -1.38
N GLY A 59 11.76 -5.59 -0.98
CA GLY A 59 11.75 -4.29 -1.63
C GLY A 59 12.27 -3.17 -0.74
N PRO A 60 12.16 -1.92 -1.20
CA PRO A 60 12.58 -0.74 -0.45
C PRO A 60 11.90 -0.64 0.93
N CYS A 61 12.58 0.02 1.88
CA CYS A 61 11.97 0.32 3.19
C CYS A 61 10.68 1.13 3.03
N SER A 62 10.71 2.14 2.16
CA SER A 62 9.61 3.03 1.78
C SER A 62 9.82 3.61 0.38
N ILE A 63 8.76 3.75 -0.39
CA ILE A 63 8.76 4.36 -1.73
C ILE A 63 8.68 5.87 -1.59
N HIS A 64 9.69 6.59 -2.08
CA HIS A 64 9.73 8.06 -2.14
C HIS A 64 9.92 8.57 -3.57
N ASP A 65 10.52 7.76 -4.43
CA ASP A 65 10.65 7.99 -5.87
C ASP A 65 9.96 6.85 -6.63
N VAL A 66 8.90 7.21 -7.35
CA VAL A 66 8.06 6.29 -8.14
C VAL A 66 8.85 5.67 -9.29
N ARG A 67 9.76 6.42 -9.92
CA ARG A 67 10.56 5.93 -11.06
C ARG A 67 11.57 4.89 -10.60
N ALA A 68 12.32 5.19 -9.55
CA ALA A 68 13.25 4.23 -8.94
C ALA A 68 12.52 2.97 -8.43
N GLY A 69 11.31 3.14 -7.89
CA GLY A 69 10.44 2.03 -7.50
C GLY A 69 10.05 1.13 -8.69
N GLN A 70 9.70 1.73 -9.84
CA GLN A 70 9.35 0.98 -11.05
C GLN A 70 10.56 0.24 -11.64
N GLU A 71 11.73 0.88 -11.66
CA GLU A 71 12.98 0.21 -12.09
C GLU A 71 13.31 -0.99 -11.19
N TYR A 72 13.08 -0.86 -9.88
CA TYR A 72 13.22 -1.98 -8.96
C TYR A 72 12.20 -3.10 -9.28
N ALA A 73 10.95 -2.74 -9.55
CA ALA A 73 9.91 -3.69 -9.89
C ALA A 73 10.23 -4.48 -11.17
N GLU A 74 10.74 -3.83 -12.21
CA GLU A 74 11.15 -4.47 -13.46
C GLU A 74 12.26 -5.51 -13.22
N ARG A 75 13.28 -5.15 -12.44
CA ARG A 75 14.35 -6.08 -12.05
C ARG A 75 13.82 -7.24 -11.20
N LEU A 76 12.86 -6.97 -10.31
CA LEU A 76 12.23 -8.00 -9.50
C LEU A 76 11.37 -8.97 -10.32
N GLY A 77 10.64 -8.47 -11.33
CA GLY A 77 9.87 -9.30 -12.27
C GLY A 77 10.77 -10.28 -13.03
N ASN A 78 11.86 -9.78 -13.60
CA ASN A 78 12.86 -10.63 -14.27
C ASN A 78 13.47 -11.70 -13.34
N LEU A 79 13.63 -11.39 -12.05
CA LEU A 79 14.08 -12.37 -11.07
C LEU A 79 12.97 -13.36 -10.73
N ALA A 80 11.73 -12.90 -10.55
CA ALA A 80 10.57 -13.70 -10.19
C ALA A 80 10.38 -14.86 -11.18
N ASP A 81 10.49 -14.60 -12.49
CA ASP A 81 10.40 -15.64 -13.52
C ASP A 81 11.43 -16.76 -13.35
N ARG A 82 12.65 -16.41 -12.94
CA ARG A 82 13.76 -17.36 -12.78
C ARG A 82 13.64 -18.22 -11.52
N VAL A 83 12.88 -17.76 -10.52
CA VAL A 83 12.77 -18.42 -9.20
C VAL A 83 11.37 -18.93 -8.88
N ARG A 84 10.40 -18.74 -9.79
CA ARG A 84 8.97 -19.00 -9.56
C ARG A 84 8.61 -20.41 -9.10
N GLU A 85 9.44 -21.40 -9.42
CA GLU A 85 9.27 -22.81 -9.01
C GLU A 85 9.49 -23.02 -7.50
N LYS A 86 10.20 -22.09 -6.84
CA LYS A 86 10.57 -22.19 -5.42
C LYS A 86 10.14 -21.00 -4.59
N LEU A 87 10.00 -19.82 -5.19
CA LEU A 87 9.67 -18.58 -4.48
C LEU A 87 8.46 -17.91 -5.11
N LEU A 88 7.56 -17.37 -4.27
CA LEU A 88 6.61 -16.35 -4.66
C LEU A 88 7.15 -14.99 -4.18
N LEU A 89 7.73 -14.23 -5.11
CA LEU A 89 8.24 -12.89 -4.80
C LEU A 89 7.08 -11.89 -4.79
N VAL A 90 7.03 -11.05 -3.75
CA VAL A 90 6.07 -9.95 -3.63
C VAL A 90 6.84 -8.68 -3.29
N MET A 91 6.63 -7.64 -4.09
CA MET A 91 7.30 -6.36 -3.90
C MET A 91 6.78 -5.64 -2.66
N ARG A 92 7.69 -5.22 -1.79
CA ARG A 92 7.40 -4.33 -0.67
C ARG A 92 7.21 -2.88 -1.17
N CYS A 93 5.97 -2.42 -1.22
CA CYS A 93 5.50 -1.11 -1.69
C CYS A 93 4.98 -0.24 -0.54
N TYR A 94 5.79 -0.03 0.50
CA TYR A 94 5.38 0.75 1.67
C TYR A 94 5.49 2.24 1.37
N PHE A 95 4.45 3.02 1.64
CA PHE A 95 4.47 4.47 1.37
C PHE A 95 4.95 5.30 2.56
N GLU A 96 4.87 4.74 3.76
CA GLU A 96 5.15 5.45 5.00
C GLU A 96 5.99 4.59 5.93
N LYS A 97 6.65 5.24 6.89
CA LYS A 97 7.34 4.59 8.00
C LYS A 97 6.93 5.28 9.30
N PRO A 98 6.18 4.62 10.20
CA PRO A 98 5.84 5.19 11.50
C PRO A 98 7.10 5.60 12.28
N ARG A 99 7.16 6.85 12.74
CA ARG A 99 8.29 7.39 13.52
C ARG A 99 7.79 8.13 14.76
N THR A 100 8.60 8.07 15.82
CA THR A 100 8.44 8.89 17.03
C THR A 100 9.17 10.23 16.92
N SER A 101 10.20 10.32 16.06
CA SER A 101 10.93 11.55 15.76
C SER A 101 10.31 12.32 14.59
N LEU A 102 10.62 13.62 14.51
CA LEU A 102 10.34 14.41 13.32
C LEU A 102 11.09 13.85 12.10
N GLY A 103 10.49 13.99 10.92
CA GLY A 103 11.02 13.49 9.65
C GLY A 103 9.92 13.36 8.61
N TRP A 104 10.32 13.00 7.39
CA TRP A 104 9.39 12.78 6.28
C TRP A 104 8.33 11.74 6.64
N LYS A 105 7.07 12.07 6.30
CA LYS A 105 5.88 11.31 6.70
C LYS A 105 5.54 10.18 5.73
N GLY A 106 6.06 10.23 4.51
CA GLY A 106 5.85 9.21 3.49
C GLY A 106 5.13 9.76 2.26
N LEU A 107 5.09 8.96 1.18
CA LEU A 107 4.66 9.40 -0.15
C LEU A 107 3.19 9.79 -0.20
N ILE A 108 2.33 9.09 0.55
CA ILE A 108 0.91 9.41 0.61
C ILE A 108 0.70 10.75 1.31
N ILE A 109 1.43 11.01 2.41
CA ILE A 109 1.23 12.24 3.18
C ILE A 109 1.93 13.43 2.53
N ASP A 110 3.18 13.28 2.11
CA ASP A 110 4.04 14.38 1.65
C ASP A 110 4.78 13.97 0.36
N PRO A 111 4.06 13.89 -0.78
CA PRO A 111 4.60 13.34 -2.02
C PRO A 111 5.73 14.18 -2.62
N HIS A 112 5.75 15.48 -2.33
CA HIS A 112 6.71 16.44 -2.90
C HIS A 112 8.00 16.58 -2.06
N LEU A 113 8.09 15.88 -0.93
CA LEU A 113 9.23 15.92 0.01
C LEU A 113 9.54 17.32 0.55
N ASP A 114 8.54 18.21 0.60
CA ASP A 114 8.68 19.62 0.95
C ASP A 114 7.82 20.04 2.16
N GLY A 115 7.05 19.12 2.76
CA GLY A 115 6.16 19.38 3.88
C GLY A 115 4.82 20.03 3.50
N SER A 116 4.47 20.06 2.21
CA SER A 116 3.18 20.59 1.70
C SER A 116 1.97 19.77 2.15
N HIS A 117 2.19 18.49 2.47
CA HIS A 117 1.13 17.54 2.86
C HIS A 117 0.02 17.34 1.81
N ASP A 118 0.38 17.27 0.54
CA ASP A 118 -0.56 17.05 -0.58
C ASP A 118 -1.07 15.60 -0.64
N ILE A 119 -1.92 15.24 0.32
CA ILE A 119 -2.47 13.89 0.46
C ILE A 119 -3.27 13.44 -0.79
N PRO A 120 -4.11 14.28 -1.43
CA PRO A 120 -4.80 13.89 -2.65
C PRO A 120 -3.85 13.46 -3.77
N GLU A 121 -2.75 14.18 -4.00
CA GLU A 121 -1.76 13.76 -5.00
C GLU A 121 -0.98 12.53 -4.54
N GLY A 122 -0.62 12.44 -3.26
CA GLY A 122 0.05 11.27 -2.70
C GLY A 122 -0.75 9.97 -2.88
N LEU A 123 -2.07 10.01 -2.66
CA LEU A 123 -2.97 8.88 -2.91
C LEU A 123 -3.02 8.50 -4.39
N ARG A 124 -3.08 9.49 -5.30
CA ARG A 124 -3.05 9.23 -6.75
C ARG A 124 -1.72 8.62 -7.19
N LEU A 125 -0.59 9.12 -6.68
CA LEU A 125 0.74 8.59 -6.96
C LEU A 125 0.88 7.15 -6.45
N ALA A 126 0.46 6.88 -5.21
CA ALA A 126 0.47 5.54 -4.64
C ALA A 126 -0.35 4.56 -5.49
N ARG A 127 -1.58 4.94 -5.88
CA ARG A 127 -2.45 4.11 -6.71
C ARG A 127 -1.85 3.84 -8.10
N ARG A 128 -1.34 4.86 -8.79
CA ARG A 128 -0.64 4.70 -10.10
C ARG A 128 0.60 3.82 -9.97
N PHE A 129 1.36 3.98 -8.90
CA PHE A 129 2.55 3.17 -8.65
C PHE A 129 2.21 1.68 -8.50
N LEU A 130 1.23 1.34 -7.66
CA LEU A 130 0.80 -0.04 -7.47
C LEU A 130 0.32 -0.68 -8.78
N ARG A 131 -0.46 0.07 -9.57
CA ARG A 131 -0.89 -0.38 -10.90
C ARG A 131 0.29 -0.71 -11.81
N ALA A 132 1.26 0.19 -11.89
CA ALA A 132 2.45 -0.01 -12.71
C ALA A 132 3.30 -1.21 -12.26
N VAL A 133 3.40 -1.48 -10.95
CA VAL A 133 4.09 -2.67 -10.43
C VAL A 133 3.35 -3.95 -10.84
N ILE A 134 2.01 -3.96 -10.76
CA ILE A 134 1.19 -5.09 -11.21
C ILE A 134 1.28 -5.29 -12.72
N ASP A 135 1.29 -4.22 -13.51
CA ASP A 135 1.44 -4.29 -14.98
C ASP A 135 2.79 -4.91 -15.40
N LEU A 136 3.79 -4.89 -14.51
CA LEU A 136 5.08 -5.60 -14.67
C LEU A 136 5.03 -7.06 -14.21
N GLY A 137 3.86 -7.59 -13.87
CA GLY A 137 3.67 -8.97 -13.39
C GLY A 137 4.18 -9.20 -11.97
N VAL A 138 4.31 -8.13 -11.16
CA VAL A 138 4.88 -8.21 -9.81
C VAL A 138 3.79 -7.98 -8.76
N PRO A 139 3.58 -8.92 -7.82
CA PRO A 139 2.69 -8.72 -6.68
C PRO A 139 3.12 -7.57 -5.78
N THR A 140 2.15 -6.89 -5.17
CA THR A 140 2.37 -5.75 -4.29
C THR A 140 2.05 -6.07 -2.83
N ALA A 141 2.88 -5.58 -1.92
CA ALA A 141 2.67 -5.66 -0.48
C ALA A 141 2.84 -4.30 0.19
N THR A 142 1.95 -3.94 1.12
CA THR A 142 2.08 -2.69 1.89
C THR A 142 1.75 -2.89 3.38
N GLU A 143 2.04 -1.89 4.19
CA GLU A 143 1.57 -1.80 5.58
C GLU A 143 0.42 -0.81 5.66
N LEU A 144 -0.64 -1.17 6.38
CA LEU A 144 -1.81 -0.34 6.57
C LEU A 144 -1.78 0.29 7.96
N LEU A 145 -1.64 1.62 8.00
CA LEU A 145 -1.41 2.41 9.20
C LEU A 145 -2.67 3.08 9.77
N ASP A 146 -3.75 3.10 8.98
CA ASP A 146 -5.01 3.73 9.31
C ASP A 146 -6.16 3.03 8.57
N PRO A 147 -7.42 3.15 9.03
CA PRO A 147 -8.58 2.47 8.44
C PRO A 147 -9.16 3.16 7.19
N ILE A 148 -8.61 4.29 6.76
CA ILE A 148 -9.11 5.11 5.64
C ILE A 148 -8.35 4.78 4.35
N THR A 149 -7.03 4.77 4.40
CA THR A 149 -6.13 4.48 3.26
C THR A 149 -6.50 3.21 2.49
N PRO A 150 -6.91 2.08 3.12
CA PRO A 150 -7.31 0.88 2.38
C PRO A 150 -8.37 1.13 1.31
N GLN A 151 -9.31 2.06 1.52
CA GLN A 151 -10.38 2.35 0.57
C GLN A 151 -9.87 2.88 -0.78
N TYR A 152 -8.65 3.42 -0.82
CA TYR A 152 -8.06 4.01 -2.02
C TYR A 152 -7.14 3.07 -2.80
N VAL A 153 -6.60 2.03 -2.15
CA VAL A 153 -5.51 1.23 -2.73
C VAL A 153 -5.62 -0.27 -2.49
N ALA A 154 -6.45 -0.75 -1.57
CA ALA A 154 -6.45 -2.16 -1.15
C ALA A 154 -6.83 -3.14 -2.27
N ASP A 155 -7.53 -2.69 -3.31
CA ASP A 155 -7.84 -3.49 -4.49
C ASP A 155 -6.62 -3.81 -5.36
N LEU A 156 -5.49 -3.14 -5.11
CA LEU A 156 -4.21 -3.34 -5.80
C LEU A 156 -3.14 -3.92 -4.86
N ILE A 157 -3.52 -4.55 -3.74
CA ILE A 157 -2.59 -5.12 -2.75
C ILE A 157 -2.77 -6.63 -2.65
N CYS A 158 -1.69 -7.38 -2.86
CA CYS A 158 -1.71 -8.85 -2.78
C CYS A 158 -1.47 -9.36 -1.36
N TRP A 159 -0.75 -8.61 -0.52
CA TRP A 159 -0.49 -8.95 0.88
C TRP A 159 -0.35 -7.69 1.74
N SER A 160 -0.91 -7.69 2.95
CA SER A 160 -0.84 -6.53 3.85
C SER A 160 -0.19 -6.88 5.18
N ALA A 161 0.60 -5.96 5.72
CA ALA A 161 1.12 -6.02 7.09
C ALA A 161 0.33 -5.12 8.05
N ILE A 162 0.23 -5.58 9.31
CA ILE A 162 -0.01 -4.74 10.47
C ILE A 162 1.30 -4.67 11.26
N GLY A 163 1.84 -3.47 11.46
CA GLY A 163 3.11 -3.27 12.13
C GLY A 163 3.12 -3.66 13.60
N ALA A 164 4.33 -3.88 14.14
CA ALA A 164 4.53 -4.21 15.54
C ALA A 164 3.95 -3.17 16.51
N ARG A 165 3.90 -1.89 16.12
CA ARG A 165 3.33 -0.80 16.95
C ARG A 165 1.81 -0.76 16.95
N THR A 166 1.16 -1.48 16.03
CA THR A 166 -0.30 -1.44 15.84
C THR A 166 -0.95 -2.82 15.93
N THR A 167 -0.17 -3.90 16.04
CA THR A 167 -0.70 -5.28 16.16
C THR A 167 -1.60 -5.48 17.39
N GLU A 168 -1.39 -4.72 18.46
CA GLU A 168 -2.24 -4.75 19.66
C GLU A 168 -3.44 -3.79 19.59
N SER A 169 -3.47 -2.89 18.59
CA SER A 169 -4.58 -1.96 18.40
C SER A 169 -5.83 -2.70 17.90
N GLN A 170 -6.92 -2.59 18.66
CA GLN A 170 -8.20 -3.19 18.29
C GLN A 170 -8.70 -2.70 16.92
N THR A 171 -8.59 -1.40 16.63
CA THR A 171 -9.00 -0.83 15.32
C THR A 171 -8.23 -1.47 14.16
N HIS A 172 -6.93 -1.74 14.34
CA HIS A 172 -6.12 -2.39 13.30
C HIS A 172 -6.48 -3.87 13.16
N ARG A 173 -6.81 -4.57 14.25
CA ARG A 173 -7.31 -5.95 14.20
C ARG A 173 -8.67 -6.04 13.52
N GLN A 174 -9.57 -5.10 13.81
CA GLN A 174 -10.87 -4.99 13.14
C GLN A 174 -10.69 -4.70 11.64
N MET A 175 -9.84 -3.74 11.29
CA MET A 175 -9.47 -3.50 9.89
C MET A 175 -8.95 -4.78 9.23
N ALA A 176 -8.00 -5.48 9.86
CA ALA A 176 -7.42 -6.71 9.32
C ALA A 176 -8.46 -7.81 9.05
N SER A 177 -9.53 -7.89 9.85
CA SER A 177 -10.63 -8.85 9.62
C SER A 177 -11.48 -8.54 8.37
N GLY A 178 -11.41 -7.32 7.85
CA GLY A 178 -12.14 -6.88 6.65
C GLY A 178 -11.26 -6.70 5.40
N LEU A 179 -9.95 -6.97 5.49
CA LEU A 179 -9.06 -6.92 4.33
C LEU A 179 -9.30 -8.15 3.43
N SER A 180 -9.42 -7.90 2.12
CA SER A 180 -9.74 -8.90 1.09
C SER A 180 -8.61 -9.90 0.83
#